data_AF-A0A3A8HYD8-F1
#
_entry.id   AF-A0A3A8HYD8-F1
#
_cell.length_a   1.000
_cell.length_b   1.000
_cell.length_c   1.000
_cell.angle_alpha   90.00
_cell.angle_beta   90.00
_cell.angle_gamma   90.00
#
_symmetry.space_group_name_H-M   'P 1'
#
loop_
_entity.id
_entity.type
_entity.pdbx_description
1 polymer ?
#
loop_
_entity_poly.entity_id
_entity_poly.type
_entity_poly.pdbx_seq_one_letter_code
_entity_poly.pdbx_strand_id
1 'polypeptide(L)'
;MTLESHPFRRAVTLLCAALMCTACAGSRPVPAAPEPAVRRVDSGRTRWVLRPSEAYDALCLLNLLRGDAFYTRFYPAEFQRFSALLGTREQAALSHLTERMAKQGGKMVGPFLTLVFSVTEAATVEDLAATVADDAAWSRMRADFLATSYGREDGFAEMEAVRGDLGVLLAFLTRAEFPRVWRAEYLPQVEQAIAGLAAKVAPHDVVGWNEAVLGRELPVPALSAHVLKFAKPHGIRVTGWNFLTDATYPADVTVKTAVHELLHPPFTREGELDAKLSELEADPYFQRLVREHDPAFGYTSARGLTEEDCAEAIDVYVSEREGLLRNREGRPLTGAEFFRAHDDGMHVLAFVLYEELKRAGPSRAGTYEAFLLGLFERGVLEPGGLERRFRASQGHYPVKALGEAAAP
;
A
#
# COMPACT_ATOMS: atom_id res chain seq x y z
N MET A 1 69.91 55.31 -2.86
CA MET A 1 69.20 54.14 -3.40
C MET A 1 68.39 53.53 -2.26
N THR A 2 67.30 54.12 -1.78
CA THR A 2 65.96 54.23 -2.40
C THR A 2 65.56 52.95 -3.15
N LEU A 3 64.70 52.13 -2.52
CA LEU A 3 63.28 52.10 -2.87
C LEU A 3 62.50 51.22 -1.88
N GLU A 4 61.60 51.91 -1.18
CA GLU A 4 60.42 51.35 -0.53
C GLU A 4 59.47 50.75 -1.58
N SER A 5 58.68 49.74 -1.20
CA SER A 5 57.23 49.77 -1.50
C SER A 5 56.49 48.63 -0.80
N HIS A 6 55.71 49.00 0.22
CA HIS A 6 54.47 48.33 0.60
C HIS A 6 53.48 48.40 -0.57
N PRO A 7 52.84 47.28 -0.99
CA PRO A 7 51.39 47.17 -0.77
C PRO A 7 50.90 45.71 -0.75
N PHE A 8 50.91 45.03 0.40
CA PHE A 8 50.21 43.73 0.53
C PHE A 8 49.21 43.67 1.70
N ARG A 9 49.07 44.77 2.45
CA ARG A 9 48.16 44.86 3.61
C ARG A 9 46.87 45.67 3.37
N ARG A 10 46.57 46.08 2.13
CA ARG A 10 45.32 46.78 1.79
C ARG A 10 44.34 45.97 0.92
N ALA A 11 44.71 44.78 0.46
CA ALA A 11 43.83 43.92 -0.33
C ALA A 11 42.95 42.96 0.52
N VAL A 12 43.29 42.74 1.79
CA VAL A 12 42.56 41.81 2.67
C VAL A 12 41.40 42.50 3.42
N THR A 13 41.44 43.82 3.58
CA THR A 13 40.39 44.56 4.32
C THR A 13 39.21 44.98 3.45
N LEU A 14 39.33 44.97 2.12
CA LEU A 14 38.25 45.31 1.19
C LEU A 14 37.44 44.09 0.69
N LEU A 15 37.93 42.87 0.92
CA LEU A 15 37.18 41.64 0.59
C LEU A 15 36.21 41.22 1.71
N CYS A 16 36.43 41.66 2.94
CA CYS A 16 35.52 41.38 4.08
C CYS A 16 34.34 42.36 4.20
N ALA A 17 34.35 43.49 3.48
CA ALA A 17 33.23 44.45 3.46
C ALA A 17 32.23 44.20 2.31
N ALA A 18 32.62 43.48 1.25
CA ALA A 18 31.74 43.14 0.13
C ALA A 18 30.93 41.84 0.35
N LEU A 19 31.24 41.08 1.41
CA LEU A 19 30.51 39.86 1.81
C LEU A 19 29.50 40.08 2.95
N MET A 20 29.37 41.30 3.47
CA MET A 20 28.39 41.65 4.51
C MET A 20 27.22 42.52 4.02
N CYS A 21 27.13 42.83 2.72
CA CYS A 21 26.02 43.59 2.14
C CYS A 21 25.02 42.73 1.33
N THR A 22 25.07 41.40 1.43
CA THR A 22 24.04 40.48 0.87
C THR A 22 23.23 39.77 1.95
N ALA A 23 23.28 40.22 3.21
CA ALA A 23 22.45 39.70 4.30
C ALA A 23 21.11 40.43 4.48
N CYS A 24 20.75 41.33 3.55
CA CYS A 24 19.41 41.92 3.44
C CYS A 24 18.71 41.45 2.15
N ALA A 25 18.96 40.22 1.71
CA ALA A 25 18.01 39.52 0.87
C ALA A 25 16.80 39.24 1.76
N GLY A 26 15.90 40.22 1.83
CA GLY A 26 14.61 40.07 2.49
C GLY A 26 14.02 38.73 2.11
N SER A 27 13.44 38.06 3.09
CA SER A 27 12.57 36.91 2.94
C SER A 27 11.55 37.20 1.85
N ARG A 28 11.93 36.99 0.59
CA ARG A 28 11.00 36.98 -0.52
C ARG A 28 10.06 35.84 -0.16
N PRO A 29 8.75 36.11 -0.04
CA PRO A 29 7.79 35.04 0.11
C PRO A 29 8.11 34.03 -1.00
N VAL A 30 8.43 32.80 -0.61
CA VAL A 30 8.49 31.70 -1.58
C VAL A 30 7.13 31.75 -2.27
N PRO A 31 7.07 31.91 -3.61
CA PRO A 31 5.80 31.91 -4.32
C PRO A 31 5.00 30.70 -3.85
N ALA A 32 3.72 30.89 -3.56
CA ALA A 32 2.84 29.77 -3.24
C ALA A 32 3.02 28.73 -4.36
N ALA A 33 3.55 27.56 -3.99
CA ALA A 33 3.81 26.51 -4.95
C ALA A 33 2.47 26.13 -5.61
N PRO A 34 2.46 25.84 -6.92
CA PRO A 34 1.25 25.38 -7.58
C PRO A 34 0.69 24.16 -6.83
N GLU A 35 -0.64 24.08 -6.74
CA GLU A 35 -1.29 22.91 -6.15
C GLU A 35 -0.86 21.64 -6.90
N PRO A 36 -0.68 20.50 -6.19
CA PRO A 36 -0.24 19.28 -6.82
C PRO A 36 -1.17 18.83 -7.95
N ALA A 37 -0.60 18.39 -9.06
CA ALA A 37 -1.36 18.05 -10.25
C ALA A 37 -2.24 16.80 -10.05
N VAL A 38 -3.55 16.94 -10.31
CA VAL A 38 -4.51 15.82 -10.35
C VAL A 38 -4.84 15.49 -11.80
N ARG A 39 -4.70 14.22 -12.19
CA ARG A 39 -5.10 13.73 -13.52
C ARG A 39 -6.34 12.87 -13.40
N ARG A 40 -7.31 13.12 -14.29
CA ARG A 40 -8.55 12.35 -14.38
C ARG A 40 -8.63 11.70 -15.75
N VAL A 41 -8.99 10.43 -15.78
CA VAL A 41 -9.09 9.63 -17.00
C VAL A 41 -10.29 8.71 -16.87
N ASP A 42 -11.15 8.69 -17.87
CA ASP A 42 -12.32 7.81 -17.90
C ASP A 42 -12.05 6.60 -18.81
N SER A 43 -12.52 5.42 -18.40
CA SER A 43 -12.45 4.15 -19.14
C SER A 43 -13.66 3.30 -18.80
N GLY A 44 -14.68 3.28 -19.67
CA GLY A 44 -15.92 2.54 -19.41
C GLY A 44 -16.59 2.96 -18.10
N ARG A 45 -16.72 2.03 -17.14
CA ARG A 45 -17.24 2.28 -15.78
C ARG A 45 -16.22 2.95 -14.86
N THR A 46 -14.94 2.85 -15.18
CA THR A 46 -13.86 3.35 -14.34
C THR A 46 -13.59 4.83 -14.60
N ARG A 47 -13.65 5.62 -13.53
CA ARG A 47 -13.14 6.99 -13.51
C ARG A 47 -11.88 7.05 -12.64
N TRP A 48 -10.72 7.05 -13.27
CA TRP A 48 -9.42 7.16 -12.60
C TRP A 48 -9.16 8.59 -12.11
N VAL A 49 -8.64 8.71 -10.89
CA VAL A 49 -8.11 9.96 -10.34
C VAL A 49 -6.70 9.73 -9.80
N LEU A 50 -5.69 10.10 -10.58
CA LEU A 50 -4.29 9.98 -10.21
C LEU A 50 -3.83 11.26 -9.53
N ARG A 51 -3.24 11.17 -8.34
CA ARG A 51 -2.78 12.33 -7.58
C ARG A 51 -1.59 12.02 -6.68
N PRO A 52 -0.72 12.98 -6.36
CA PRO A 52 0.31 12.81 -5.34
C PRO A 52 -0.29 12.96 -3.92
N SER A 53 0.47 12.63 -2.88
CA SER A 53 0.12 12.94 -1.48
C SER A 53 1.37 13.06 -0.60
N GLU A 54 1.57 14.27 -0.04
CA GLU A 54 2.66 14.51 0.92
C GLU A 54 2.40 13.76 2.23
N ALA A 55 1.16 13.78 2.73
CA ALA A 55 0.76 13.07 3.94
C ALA A 55 1.04 11.55 3.86
N TYR A 56 0.65 10.89 2.77
CA TYR A 56 0.91 9.45 2.66
C TYR A 56 2.40 9.12 2.48
N ASP A 57 3.15 9.93 1.73
CA ASP A 57 4.61 9.77 1.64
C ASP A 57 5.28 9.96 3.02
N ALA A 58 4.80 10.89 3.84
CA ALA A 58 5.28 11.11 5.19
C ALA A 58 5.05 9.88 6.10
N LEU A 59 3.84 9.31 6.08
CA LEU A 59 3.51 8.11 6.86
C LEU A 59 4.31 6.89 6.42
N CYS A 60 4.50 6.71 5.10
CA CYS A 60 5.34 5.65 4.57
C CYS A 60 6.84 5.84 4.91
N LEU A 61 7.33 7.07 4.94
CA LEU A 61 8.70 7.37 5.36
C LEU A 61 8.94 6.96 6.83
N LEU A 62 7.96 7.09 7.72
CA LEU A 62 8.09 6.61 9.11
C LEU A 62 8.36 5.10 9.16
N ASN A 63 7.77 4.32 8.25
CA ASN A 63 8.05 2.89 8.16
C ASN A 63 9.49 2.62 7.68
N LEU A 64 9.98 3.38 6.70
CA LEU A 64 11.37 3.29 6.24
C LEU A 64 12.37 3.62 7.37
N LEU A 65 12.08 4.62 8.20
CA LEU A 65 12.95 5.07 9.29
C LEU A 65 13.12 4.07 10.43
N ARG A 66 12.29 3.02 10.49
CA ARG A 66 12.48 1.89 11.41
C ARG A 66 13.75 1.09 11.12
N GLY A 67 14.33 1.24 9.92
CA GLY A 67 15.60 0.59 9.57
C GLY A 67 15.48 -0.89 9.20
N ASP A 68 14.26 -1.38 8.94
CA ASP A 68 14.03 -2.74 8.49
C ASP A 68 14.67 -2.96 7.09
N ALA A 69 15.51 -3.99 6.98
CA ALA A 69 16.23 -4.36 5.76
C ALA A 69 15.29 -4.62 4.57
N PHE A 70 14.06 -5.08 4.85
CA PHE A 70 13.04 -5.31 3.84
C PHE A 70 12.66 -4.02 3.10
N TYR A 71 12.60 -2.89 3.80
CA TYR A 71 12.21 -1.59 3.25
C TYR A 71 13.41 -0.74 2.81
N THR A 72 14.48 -0.71 3.62
CA THR A 72 15.66 0.14 3.37
C THR A 72 16.38 -0.19 2.07
N ARG A 73 16.30 -1.44 1.60
CA ARG A 73 16.84 -1.84 0.29
C ARG A 73 16.22 -1.09 -0.90
N PHE A 74 15.00 -0.58 -0.78
CA PHE A 74 14.32 0.16 -1.85
C PHE A 74 14.66 1.65 -1.86
N TYR A 75 15.03 2.19 -0.70
CA TYR A 75 15.28 3.63 -0.50
C TYR A 75 16.54 3.88 0.35
N PRO A 76 17.71 3.34 -0.02
CA PRO A 76 18.90 3.39 0.83
C PRO A 76 19.39 4.83 1.04
N ALA A 77 19.29 5.69 0.01
CA ALA A 77 19.73 7.07 0.09
C ALA A 77 18.80 7.91 0.99
N GLU A 78 17.49 7.74 0.85
CA GLU A 78 16.51 8.44 1.66
C GLU A 78 16.54 7.95 3.12
N PHE A 79 16.73 6.65 3.35
CA PHE A 79 16.95 6.12 4.69
C PHE A 79 18.17 6.79 5.32
N GLN A 80 19.35 6.75 4.68
CA GLN A 80 20.56 7.38 5.20
C GLN A 80 20.38 8.88 5.48
N ARG A 81 19.72 9.61 4.57
CA ARG A 81 19.48 11.05 4.69
C ARG A 81 18.67 11.38 5.94
N PHE A 82 17.52 10.73 6.12
CA PHE A 82 16.60 11.08 7.21
C PHE A 82 16.97 10.39 8.52
N SER A 83 17.52 9.17 8.49
CA SER A 83 17.93 8.47 9.72
C SER A 83 19.09 9.17 10.43
N ALA A 84 19.98 9.83 9.68
CA ALA A 84 21.08 10.63 10.24
C ALA A 84 20.62 11.84 11.05
N LEU A 85 19.35 12.26 10.91
CA LEU A 85 18.76 13.41 11.59
C LEU A 85 17.90 13.02 12.81
N LEU A 86 17.76 11.71 13.07
CA LEU A 86 17.02 11.20 14.23
C LEU A 86 17.83 11.45 15.51
N GLY A 87 17.21 12.13 16.47
CA GLY A 87 17.72 12.21 17.83
C GLY A 87 17.21 11.06 18.70
N THR A 88 17.65 11.04 19.95
CA THR A 88 17.25 10.00 20.92
C THR A 88 15.74 9.95 21.13
N ARG A 89 15.06 11.10 21.12
CA ARG A 89 13.61 11.17 21.32
C ARG A 89 12.84 10.53 20.17
N GLU A 90 13.25 10.81 18.93
CA GLU A 90 12.62 10.24 17.74
C GLU A 90 12.89 8.73 17.62
N GLN A 91 14.10 8.29 17.97
CA GLN A 91 14.44 6.87 18.01
C GLN A 91 13.57 6.11 19.02
N ALA A 92 13.36 6.68 20.21
CA ALA A 92 12.48 6.10 21.22
C ALA A 92 11.03 6.02 20.72
N ALA A 93 10.52 7.09 20.10
CA ALA A 93 9.19 7.13 19.51
C ALA A 93 9.00 6.08 18.39
N LEU A 94 9.97 5.94 17.47
CA LEU A 94 9.96 4.90 16.43
C LEU A 94 9.97 3.48 17.01
N SER A 95 10.78 3.27 18.07
CA SER A 95 10.86 1.98 18.75
C SER A 95 9.55 1.61 19.41
N HIS A 96 8.91 2.55 20.12
CA HIS A 96 7.63 2.29 20.77
C HIS A 96 6.52 2.07 19.74
N LEU A 97 6.45 2.89 18.68
CA LEU A 97 5.54 2.68 17.56
C LEU A 97 5.70 1.27 16.95
N THR A 98 6.93 0.84 16.73
CA THR A 98 7.23 -0.50 16.19
C THR A 98 6.77 -1.61 17.15
N GLU A 99 7.02 -1.47 18.44
CA GLU A 99 6.60 -2.43 19.46
C GLU A 99 5.08 -2.57 19.51
N ARG A 100 4.34 -1.46 19.50
CA ARG A 100 2.88 -1.46 19.54
C ARG A 100 2.29 -2.08 18.28
N MET A 101 2.83 -1.77 17.11
CA MET A 101 2.34 -2.38 15.86
C MET A 101 2.65 -3.88 15.76
N ALA A 102 3.77 -4.34 16.32
CA ALA A 102 4.05 -5.78 16.41
C ALA A 102 2.99 -6.55 17.22
N LYS A 103 2.40 -5.92 18.26
CA LYS A 103 1.31 -6.51 19.07
C LYS A 103 0.00 -6.69 18.30
N GLN A 104 -0.18 -6.02 17.17
CA GLN A 104 -1.37 -6.18 16.31
C GLN A 104 -1.23 -7.33 15.31
N GLY A 105 -0.65 -8.46 15.71
CA GLY A 105 -0.40 -9.57 14.79
C GLY A 105 0.61 -9.22 13.70
N GLY A 106 1.59 -8.34 13.99
CA GLY A 106 2.64 -8.01 13.04
C GLY A 106 2.26 -7.03 11.93
N LYS A 107 1.17 -6.25 12.09
CA LYS A 107 0.78 -5.24 11.08
C LYS A 107 1.95 -4.33 10.70
N MET A 108 2.02 -4.04 9.40
CA MET A 108 3.03 -3.15 8.85
C MET A 108 2.70 -1.69 9.21
N VAL A 109 3.64 -1.00 9.87
CA VAL A 109 3.46 0.36 10.39
C VAL A 109 2.98 1.32 9.29
N GLY A 110 3.65 1.38 8.14
CA GLY A 110 3.32 2.31 7.06
C GLY A 110 1.88 2.11 6.54
N PRO A 111 1.56 0.92 5.98
CA PRO A 111 0.21 0.59 5.52
C PRO A 111 -0.89 0.82 6.56
N PHE A 112 -0.63 0.47 7.82
CA PHE A 112 -1.61 0.68 8.88
C PHE A 112 -1.83 2.15 9.21
N LEU A 113 -0.76 2.95 9.32
CA LEU A 113 -0.89 4.39 9.54
C LEU A 113 -1.63 5.06 8.39
N THR A 114 -1.30 4.74 7.14
CA THR A 114 -2.00 5.32 5.99
C THR A 114 -3.47 4.97 5.97
N LEU A 115 -3.84 3.75 6.37
CA LEU A 115 -5.22 3.30 6.47
C LEU A 115 -6.00 4.03 7.59
N VAL A 116 -5.38 4.24 8.76
CA VAL A 116 -6.04 4.95 9.86
C VAL A 116 -6.22 6.44 9.51
N PHE A 117 -5.19 7.08 8.96
CA PHE A 117 -5.27 8.50 8.60
C PHE A 117 -6.09 8.77 7.34
N SER A 118 -6.43 7.77 6.53
CA SER A 118 -7.20 7.99 5.30
C SER A 118 -8.67 8.36 5.51
N VAL A 119 -9.18 8.21 6.74
CA VAL A 119 -10.50 8.75 7.13
C VAL A 119 -10.46 10.25 7.41
N THR A 120 -9.28 10.85 7.40
CA THR A 120 -9.07 12.28 7.56
C THR A 120 -8.89 12.95 6.21
N GLU A 121 -8.98 14.28 6.17
CA GLU A 121 -8.68 15.09 4.97
C GLU A 121 -7.21 15.56 4.93
N ALA A 122 -6.31 14.92 5.71
CA ALA A 122 -4.93 15.36 5.80
C ALA A 122 -4.19 15.25 4.47
N ALA A 123 -3.68 16.38 3.96
CA ALA A 123 -2.94 16.44 2.71
C ALA A 123 -1.43 16.60 2.92
N THR A 124 -1.03 17.17 4.07
CA THR A 124 0.35 17.55 4.41
C THR A 124 0.81 16.99 5.76
N VAL A 125 2.11 17.07 6.04
CA VAL A 125 2.63 16.76 7.39
C VAL A 125 1.99 17.66 8.45
N GLU A 126 1.74 18.92 8.12
CA GLU A 126 1.08 19.87 9.02
C GLU A 126 -0.35 19.44 9.37
N ASP A 127 -1.12 18.93 8.40
CA ASP A 127 -2.48 18.44 8.66
C ASP A 127 -2.50 17.18 9.53
N LEU A 128 -1.55 16.26 9.28
CA LEU A 128 -1.34 15.08 10.13
C LEU A 128 -1.02 15.51 11.56
N ALA A 129 -0.11 16.48 11.73
CA ALA A 129 0.29 16.99 13.04
C ALA A 129 -0.88 17.68 13.76
N ALA A 130 -1.69 18.44 13.04
CA ALA A 130 -2.89 19.08 13.56
C ALA A 130 -3.91 18.04 14.07
N THR A 131 -4.10 16.95 13.31
CA THR A 131 -4.98 15.83 13.69
C THR A 131 -4.51 15.16 14.98
N VAL A 132 -3.20 14.92 15.10
CA VAL A 132 -2.62 14.30 16.30
C VAL A 132 -2.70 15.22 17.51
N ALA A 133 -2.51 16.53 17.34
CA ALA A 133 -2.47 17.49 18.43
C ALA A 133 -3.86 17.85 18.98
N ASP A 134 -4.91 17.80 18.16
CA ASP A 134 -6.26 18.20 18.54
C ASP A 134 -7.11 17.00 19.00
N ASP A 135 -7.57 17.03 20.26
CA ASP A 135 -8.37 15.94 20.85
C ASP A 135 -9.68 15.68 20.10
N ALA A 136 -10.31 16.74 19.58
CA ALA A 136 -11.56 16.61 18.86
C ALA A 136 -11.34 15.98 17.47
N ALA A 137 -10.28 16.37 16.75
CA ALA A 137 -9.88 15.78 15.48
C ALA A 137 -9.48 14.31 15.64
N TRP A 138 -8.67 14.00 16.66
CA TRP A 138 -8.30 12.63 16.98
C TRP A 138 -9.52 11.75 17.30
N SER A 139 -10.46 12.27 18.10
CA SER A 139 -11.71 11.57 18.44
C SER A 139 -12.61 11.34 17.22
N ARG A 140 -12.67 12.30 16.29
CA ARG A 140 -13.39 12.13 15.01
C ARG A 140 -12.72 11.06 14.15
N MET A 141 -11.40 11.12 13.98
CA MET A 141 -10.64 10.10 13.24
C MET A 141 -10.89 8.70 13.80
N ARG A 142 -10.95 8.55 15.13
CA ARG A 142 -11.33 7.29 15.78
C ARG A 142 -12.72 6.83 15.37
N ALA A 143 -13.72 7.69 15.50
CA ALA A 143 -15.10 7.35 15.18
C ALA A 143 -15.25 6.95 13.70
N ASP A 144 -14.63 7.72 12.80
CA ASP A 144 -14.70 7.50 11.37
C ASP A 144 -13.95 6.21 10.97
N PHE A 145 -12.79 5.94 11.57
CA PHE A 145 -12.07 4.69 11.35
C PHE A 145 -12.87 3.47 11.81
N LEU A 146 -13.46 3.53 13.01
CA LEU A 146 -14.28 2.45 13.57
C LEU A 146 -15.58 2.20 12.78
N ALA A 147 -16.06 3.19 12.04
CA ALA A 147 -17.20 3.04 11.13
C ALA A 147 -16.86 2.35 9.81
N THR A 148 -15.57 2.15 9.50
CA THR A 148 -15.13 1.45 8.29
C THR A 148 -15.16 -0.06 8.47
N SER A 149 -15.12 -0.82 7.37
CA SER A 149 -14.97 -2.28 7.40
C SER A 149 -13.65 -2.75 8.04
N TYR A 150 -12.65 -1.87 8.12
CA TYR A 150 -11.34 -2.13 8.74
C TYR A 150 -11.31 -1.76 10.23
N GLY A 151 -12.32 -1.02 10.69
CA GLY A 151 -12.42 -0.47 12.02
C GLY A 151 -12.49 -1.55 13.09
N ARG A 152 -11.48 -1.60 13.96
CA ARG A 152 -11.46 -2.48 15.13
C ARG A 152 -11.02 -1.71 16.36
N GLU A 153 -11.68 -1.96 17.49
CA GLU A 153 -11.43 -1.26 18.75
C GLU A 153 -10.01 -1.49 19.29
N ASP A 154 -9.58 -2.75 19.31
CA ASP A 154 -8.19 -3.14 19.60
C ASP A 154 -7.20 -2.53 18.58
N GLY A 155 -7.63 -2.47 17.31
CA GLY A 155 -6.97 -1.75 16.23
C GLY A 155 -6.61 -0.31 16.60
N PHE A 156 -7.59 0.46 17.06
CA PHE A 156 -7.40 1.87 17.37
C PHE A 156 -6.77 2.11 18.76
N ALA A 157 -6.97 1.21 19.73
CA ALA A 157 -6.36 1.34 21.06
C ALA A 157 -4.81 1.42 20.99
N GLU A 158 -4.19 0.70 20.05
CA GLU A 158 -2.75 0.81 19.81
C GLU A 158 -2.34 2.15 19.20
N MET A 159 -3.20 2.73 18.34
CA MET A 159 -2.98 4.09 17.83
C MET A 159 -3.04 5.12 18.95
N GLU A 160 -3.98 4.97 19.89
CA GLU A 160 -4.10 5.83 21.08
C GLU A 160 -2.80 5.79 21.91
N ALA A 161 -2.26 4.59 22.13
CA ALA A 161 -1.04 4.38 22.90
C ALA A 161 0.20 5.06 22.30
N VAL A 162 0.22 5.28 20.98
CA VAL A 162 1.35 5.91 20.26
C VAL A 162 1.04 7.32 19.79
N ARG A 163 -0.10 7.91 20.15
CA ARG A 163 -0.49 9.27 19.71
C ARG A 163 0.59 10.31 20.03
N GLY A 164 1.15 10.27 21.23
CA GLY A 164 2.24 11.15 21.64
C GLY A 164 3.52 10.96 20.80
N ASP A 165 3.84 9.72 20.46
CA ASP A 165 4.99 9.38 19.60
C ASP A 165 4.79 9.87 18.17
N LEU A 166 3.58 9.73 17.62
CA LEU A 166 3.24 10.30 16.31
C LEU A 166 3.46 11.82 16.29
N GLY A 167 3.12 12.52 17.38
CA GLY A 167 3.42 13.95 17.51
C GLY A 167 4.92 14.26 17.46
N VAL A 168 5.75 13.44 18.11
CA VAL A 168 7.22 13.55 18.04
C VAL A 168 7.73 13.33 16.62
N LEU A 169 7.23 12.29 15.95
CA LEU A 169 7.69 11.90 14.62
C LEU A 169 7.28 12.89 13.53
N LEU A 170 6.06 13.44 13.61
CA LEU A 170 5.60 14.47 12.66
C LEU A 170 6.36 15.79 12.86
N ALA A 171 6.62 16.19 14.12
CA ALA A 171 7.48 17.34 14.40
C ALA A 171 8.91 17.13 13.89
N PHE A 172 9.43 15.90 13.95
CA PHE A 172 10.70 15.54 13.32
C PHE A 172 10.67 15.72 11.81
N LEU A 173 9.62 15.27 11.11
CA LEU A 173 9.52 15.43 9.65
C LEU A 173 9.52 16.91 9.25
N THR A 174 8.83 17.78 9.99
CA THR A 174 8.90 19.23 9.78
C THR A 174 10.32 19.76 10.03
N ARG A 175 10.97 19.38 11.14
CA ARG A 175 12.36 19.80 11.47
C ARG A 175 13.37 19.32 10.43
N ALA A 176 13.20 18.12 9.90
CA ALA A 176 14.03 17.54 8.85
C ALA A 176 13.73 18.13 7.45
N GLU A 177 12.89 19.16 7.39
CA GLU A 177 12.44 19.84 6.17
C GLU A 177 11.78 18.89 5.16
N PHE A 178 11.18 17.79 5.60
CA PHE A 178 10.55 16.83 4.70
C PHE A 178 9.54 17.48 3.74
N PRO A 179 8.62 18.37 4.17
CA PRO A 179 7.70 19.03 3.24
C PRO A 179 8.41 19.83 2.14
N ARG A 180 9.50 20.55 2.49
CA ARG A 180 10.30 21.30 1.51
C ARG A 180 10.99 20.36 0.53
N VAL A 181 11.60 19.29 1.04
CA VAL A 181 12.27 18.26 0.23
C VAL A 181 11.29 17.56 -0.69
N TRP A 182 10.13 17.15 -0.17
CA TRP A 182 9.08 16.48 -0.94
C TRP A 182 8.63 17.35 -2.11
N ARG A 183 8.29 18.62 -1.87
CA ARG A 183 7.86 19.55 -2.92
C ARG A 183 8.94 19.83 -3.96
N ALA A 184 10.19 20.01 -3.53
CA ALA A 184 11.28 20.41 -4.41
C ALA A 184 11.88 19.24 -5.20
N GLU A 185 11.96 18.05 -4.58
CA GLU A 185 12.72 16.92 -5.11
C GLU A 185 11.83 15.76 -5.56
N TYR A 186 10.78 15.42 -4.80
CA TYR A 186 9.98 14.20 -5.04
C TYR A 186 8.72 14.47 -5.87
N LEU A 187 7.98 15.53 -5.57
CA LEU A 187 6.75 15.89 -6.27
C LEU A 187 6.93 15.99 -7.79
N PRO A 188 7.98 16.65 -8.35
CA PRO A 188 8.15 16.71 -9.80
C PRO A 188 8.29 15.33 -10.45
N GLN A 189 8.98 14.40 -9.78
CA GLN A 189 9.15 13.02 -10.26
C GLN A 189 7.82 12.26 -10.21
N VAL A 190 7.06 12.44 -9.12
CA VAL A 190 5.74 11.84 -8.94
C VAL A 190 4.75 12.38 -9.99
N GLU A 191 4.71 13.70 -10.24
CA GLU A 191 3.84 14.29 -11.25
C GLU A 191 4.19 13.84 -12.66
N GLN A 192 5.48 13.67 -12.96
CA GLN A 192 5.93 13.06 -14.22
C GLN A 192 5.43 11.61 -14.34
N ALA A 193 5.53 10.82 -13.27
CA ALA A 193 5.01 9.46 -13.23
C ALA A 193 3.48 9.44 -13.45
N ILE A 194 2.73 10.31 -12.77
CA ILE A 194 1.27 10.46 -12.95
C ILE A 194 0.94 10.78 -14.41
N ALA A 195 1.65 11.71 -15.04
CA ALA A 195 1.42 12.06 -16.44
C ALA A 195 1.64 10.85 -17.38
N GLY A 196 2.71 10.08 -17.15
CA GLY A 196 2.98 8.86 -17.93
C GLY A 196 1.98 7.73 -17.65
N LEU A 197 1.54 7.59 -16.40
CA LEU A 197 0.59 6.58 -15.96
C LEU A 197 -0.82 6.86 -16.50
N ALA A 198 -1.25 8.11 -16.53
CA ALA A 198 -2.58 8.52 -17.00
C ALA A 198 -2.91 7.96 -18.40
N ALA A 199 -1.96 8.06 -19.34
CA ALA A 199 -2.14 7.52 -20.68
C ALA A 199 -2.22 5.98 -20.70
N LYS A 200 -1.51 5.31 -19.78
CA LYS A 200 -1.43 3.86 -19.69
C LYS A 200 -2.62 3.23 -18.96
N VAL A 201 -3.27 3.95 -18.05
CA VAL A 201 -4.48 3.47 -17.34
C VAL A 201 -5.78 3.76 -18.10
N ALA A 202 -5.74 4.68 -19.06
CA ALA A 202 -6.88 5.04 -19.91
C ALA A 202 -7.63 3.87 -20.58
N PRO A 203 -6.99 2.78 -21.05
CA PRO A 203 -7.70 1.67 -21.67
C PRO A 203 -8.26 0.65 -20.67
N HIS A 204 -8.07 0.83 -19.37
CA HIS A 204 -8.37 -0.19 -18.36
C HIS A 204 -9.63 0.16 -17.55
N ASP A 205 -10.71 -0.58 -17.81
CA ASP A 205 -11.99 -0.48 -17.09
C ASP A 205 -12.05 -1.49 -15.92
N VAL A 206 -11.20 -1.27 -14.91
CA VAL A 206 -11.08 -2.17 -13.75
C VAL A 206 -12.39 -2.36 -12.98
N VAL A 207 -13.22 -1.30 -12.87
CA VAL A 207 -14.53 -1.38 -12.25
C VAL A 207 -15.43 -2.31 -13.05
N GLY A 208 -15.55 -2.09 -14.37
CA GLY A 208 -16.36 -2.96 -15.23
C GLY A 208 -15.89 -4.41 -15.22
N TRP A 209 -14.58 -4.66 -15.18
CA TRP A 209 -14.03 -6.02 -15.08
C TRP A 209 -14.40 -6.71 -13.78
N ASN A 210 -14.29 -6.02 -12.65
CA ASN A 210 -14.67 -6.57 -11.35
C ASN A 210 -16.19 -6.76 -11.24
N GLU A 211 -17.00 -5.80 -11.70
CA GLU A 211 -18.47 -5.93 -11.74
C GLU A 211 -18.90 -7.17 -12.54
N ALA A 212 -18.21 -7.46 -13.65
CA ALA A 212 -18.48 -8.64 -14.47
C ALA A 212 -18.21 -9.96 -13.74
N VAL A 213 -17.17 -10.03 -12.89
CA VAL A 213 -16.89 -11.25 -12.11
C VAL A 213 -17.75 -11.32 -10.85
N LEU A 214 -18.00 -10.20 -10.19
CA LEU A 214 -18.83 -10.13 -8.99
C LEU A 214 -20.31 -10.37 -9.27
N GLY A 215 -20.77 -10.06 -10.49
CA GLY A 215 -22.18 -10.16 -10.87
C GLY A 215 -23.07 -9.11 -10.22
N ARG A 216 -22.48 -7.97 -9.79
CA ARG A 216 -23.18 -6.82 -9.20
C ARG A 216 -22.41 -5.53 -9.51
N GLU A 217 -23.13 -4.41 -9.55
CA GLU A 217 -22.51 -3.09 -9.66
C GLU A 217 -21.78 -2.71 -8.37
N LEU A 218 -20.64 -2.03 -8.53
CA LEU A 218 -19.89 -1.44 -7.43
C LEU A 218 -20.25 0.04 -7.31
N PRO A 219 -20.52 0.56 -6.10
CA PRO A 219 -20.86 1.96 -5.92
C PRO A 219 -19.60 2.85 -5.93
N VAL A 220 -18.82 2.77 -7.02
CA VAL A 220 -17.54 3.46 -7.25
C VAL A 220 -17.78 4.72 -8.10
N PRO A 221 -17.90 5.92 -7.51
CA PRO A 221 -18.03 7.15 -8.30
C PRO A 221 -16.74 7.54 -9.03
N ALA A 222 -15.59 7.20 -8.43
CA ALA A 222 -14.25 7.38 -8.94
C ALA A 222 -13.28 6.50 -8.16
N LEU A 223 -12.24 6.01 -8.83
CA LEU A 223 -11.14 5.27 -8.25
C LEU A 223 -9.91 6.17 -8.17
N SER A 224 -9.45 6.50 -6.96
CA SER A 224 -8.23 7.31 -6.81
C SER A 224 -7.01 6.45 -6.57
N ALA A 225 -5.96 6.67 -7.36
CA ALA A 225 -4.62 6.17 -7.08
C ALA A 225 -3.77 7.33 -6.56
N HIS A 226 -3.32 7.23 -5.31
CA HIS A 226 -2.29 8.11 -4.78
C HIS A 226 -0.93 7.58 -5.21
N VAL A 227 -0.26 8.31 -6.10
CA VAL A 227 1.05 7.94 -6.63
C VAL A 227 2.11 8.55 -5.73
N LEU A 228 2.95 7.71 -5.12
CA LEU A 228 3.83 8.06 -4.01
C LEU A 228 5.30 7.78 -4.33
N LYS A 229 6.20 8.46 -3.62
CA LYS A 229 7.64 8.16 -3.64
C LYS A 229 7.99 6.96 -2.76
N PHE A 230 7.27 6.74 -1.66
CA PHE A 230 7.63 5.78 -0.60
C PHE A 230 6.66 4.60 -0.44
N ALA A 231 5.99 4.14 -1.51
CA ALA A 231 5.03 3.04 -1.39
C ALA A 231 5.64 1.62 -1.49
N LYS A 232 6.89 1.47 -1.96
CA LYS A 232 7.49 0.13 -2.13
C LYS A 232 7.65 -0.66 -0.82
N PRO A 233 7.52 -1.99 -0.90
CA PRO A 233 7.15 -2.79 -2.08
C PRO A 233 5.64 -3.00 -2.25
N HIS A 234 4.81 -2.18 -1.61
CA HIS A 234 3.38 -2.45 -1.47
C HIS A 234 2.52 -1.66 -2.46
N GLY A 235 1.38 -2.24 -2.83
CA GLY A 235 0.16 -1.48 -3.10
C GLY A 235 -0.60 -1.40 -1.77
N ILE A 236 -1.11 -0.23 -1.39
CA ILE A 236 -1.70 -0.04 -0.07
C ILE A 236 -3.16 0.38 -0.21
N ARG A 237 -4.07 -0.43 0.31
CA ARG A 237 -5.46 -0.02 0.51
C ARG A 237 -5.57 1.11 1.52
N VAL A 238 -6.41 2.08 1.18
CA VAL A 238 -6.90 3.09 2.13
C VAL A 238 -8.42 3.18 2.01
N THR A 239 -9.07 3.87 2.94
CA THR A 239 -10.54 3.92 3.00
C THR A 239 -11.18 4.52 1.75
N GLY A 240 -12.41 4.10 1.47
CA GLY A 240 -13.12 4.47 0.24
C GLY A 240 -12.57 3.77 -0.99
N TRP A 241 -12.72 4.40 -2.16
CA TRP A 241 -12.24 3.86 -3.44
C TRP A 241 -10.87 4.44 -3.78
N ASN A 242 -9.94 4.28 -2.83
CA ASN A 242 -8.62 4.87 -2.88
C ASN A 242 -7.57 3.79 -2.60
N PHE A 243 -6.41 3.91 -3.25
CA PHE A 243 -5.25 3.07 -2.95
C PHE A 243 -3.96 3.85 -3.21
N LEU A 244 -2.85 3.37 -2.67
CA LEU A 244 -1.52 3.95 -2.83
C LEU A 244 -0.69 3.07 -3.75
N THR A 245 0.08 3.68 -4.66
CA THR A 245 0.99 3.01 -5.59
C THR A 245 2.31 3.78 -5.68
N ASP A 246 3.40 3.09 -5.96
CA ASP A 246 4.71 3.74 -6.11
C ASP A 246 4.87 4.36 -7.51
N ALA A 247 5.45 5.56 -7.56
CA ALA A 247 5.69 6.32 -8.79
C ALA A 247 6.56 5.59 -9.83
N THR A 248 7.31 4.58 -9.41
CA THR A 248 8.18 3.80 -10.30
C THR A 248 7.56 2.48 -10.75
N TYR A 249 6.37 2.13 -10.26
CA TYR A 249 5.70 0.92 -10.71
C TYR A 249 5.26 1.04 -12.17
N PRO A 250 5.44 -0.04 -12.96
CA PRO A 250 4.85 -0.09 -14.27
C PRO A 250 3.31 -0.15 -14.16
N ALA A 251 2.65 0.25 -15.25
CA ALA A 251 1.21 0.52 -15.21
C ALA A 251 0.38 -0.75 -14.97
N ASP A 252 0.84 -1.89 -15.48
CA ASP A 252 0.26 -3.21 -15.23
C ASP A 252 0.22 -3.55 -13.74
N VAL A 253 1.27 -3.24 -12.98
CA VAL A 253 1.27 -3.40 -11.51
C VAL A 253 0.21 -2.51 -10.88
N THR A 254 0.14 -1.22 -11.28
CA THR A 254 -0.85 -0.29 -10.73
C THR A 254 -2.30 -0.71 -11.05
N VAL A 255 -2.53 -1.21 -12.26
CA VAL A 255 -3.85 -1.66 -12.72
C VAL A 255 -4.23 -2.96 -12.01
N LYS A 256 -3.30 -3.91 -11.84
CA LYS A 256 -3.53 -5.12 -11.02
C LYS A 256 -3.88 -4.74 -9.57
N THR A 257 -3.12 -3.83 -8.95
CA THR A 257 -3.44 -3.33 -7.61
C THR A 257 -4.86 -2.76 -7.57
N ALA A 258 -5.25 -1.94 -8.54
CA ALA A 258 -6.62 -1.43 -8.60
C ALA A 258 -7.69 -2.54 -8.71
N VAL A 259 -7.44 -3.57 -9.53
CA VAL A 259 -8.32 -4.74 -9.62
C VAL A 259 -8.47 -5.38 -8.24
N HIS A 260 -7.36 -5.65 -7.56
CA HIS A 260 -7.33 -6.27 -6.24
C HIS A 260 -8.03 -5.41 -5.16
N GLU A 261 -7.66 -4.14 -5.05
CA GLU A 261 -8.12 -3.28 -3.96
C GLU A 261 -9.62 -2.96 -4.02
N LEU A 262 -10.21 -2.97 -5.22
CA LEU A 262 -11.66 -2.83 -5.41
C LEU A 262 -12.44 -4.04 -4.88
N LEU A 263 -11.77 -5.18 -4.69
CA LEU A 263 -12.35 -6.43 -4.24
C LEU A 263 -12.27 -6.60 -2.73
N HIS A 264 -11.79 -5.64 -1.93
CA HIS A 264 -11.58 -5.89 -0.50
C HIS A 264 -12.68 -5.34 0.42
N PRO A 265 -13.57 -6.20 0.97
CA PRO A 265 -13.80 -7.62 0.64
C PRO A 265 -14.74 -7.82 -0.57
N PRO A 266 -14.71 -8.98 -1.26
CA PRO A 266 -15.43 -9.12 -2.54
C PRO A 266 -16.93 -9.34 -2.29
N PHE A 267 -17.28 -9.72 -1.07
CA PHE A 267 -18.61 -9.94 -0.55
C PHE A 267 -18.66 -9.60 0.93
N THR A 268 -19.87 -9.45 1.47
CA THR A 268 -20.07 -9.32 2.91
C THR A 268 -20.05 -10.69 3.58
N ARG A 269 -19.39 -10.80 4.73
CA ARG A 269 -19.34 -12.02 5.54
C ARG A 269 -20.60 -12.16 6.40
N GLU A 270 -21.68 -12.63 5.77
CA GLU A 270 -22.98 -12.88 6.41
C GLU A 270 -23.63 -14.17 5.91
N GLY A 271 -24.58 -14.70 6.70
CA GLY A 271 -25.48 -15.77 6.29
C GLY A 271 -24.80 -17.12 6.02
N GLU A 272 -25.37 -17.87 5.07
CA GLU A 272 -24.93 -19.23 4.75
C GLU A 272 -23.49 -19.29 4.22
N LEU A 273 -23.09 -18.31 3.39
CA LEU A 273 -21.75 -18.26 2.85
C LEU A 273 -20.71 -18.09 3.96
N ASP A 274 -20.95 -17.19 4.93
CA ASP A 274 -20.04 -17.00 6.06
C ASP A 274 -19.90 -18.27 6.91
N ALA A 275 -20.99 -18.99 7.14
CA ALA A 275 -20.96 -20.28 7.84
C ALA A 275 -20.10 -21.32 7.09
N LYS A 276 -20.29 -21.44 5.77
CA LYS A 276 -19.53 -22.37 4.92
C LYS A 276 -18.04 -22.02 4.84
N LEU A 277 -17.72 -20.74 4.71
CA LEU A 277 -16.34 -20.28 4.73
C LEU A 277 -15.70 -20.50 6.10
N SER A 278 -16.43 -20.29 7.20
CA SER A 278 -15.94 -20.57 8.56
C SER A 278 -15.64 -22.06 8.78
N GLU A 279 -16.45 -22.96 8.19
CA GLU A 279 -16.17 -24.41 8.18
C GLU A 279 -14.89 -24.73 7.40
N LEU A 280 -14.70 -24.11 6.22
CA LEU A 280 -13.50 -24.25 5.40
C LEU A 280 -12.26 -23.67 6.09
N GLU A 281 -12.39 -22.56 6.80
CA GLU A 281 -11.32 -21.92 7.56
C GLU A 281 -10.75 -22.87 8.63
N ALA A 282 -11.54 -23.82 9.14
CA ALA A 282 -11.08 -24.84 10.08
C ALA A 282 -10.33 -26.02 9.42
N ASP A 283 -10.22 -26.06 8.08
CA ASP A 283 -9.49 -27.09 7.34
C ASP A 283 -8.03 -27.21 7.86
N PRO A 284 -7.55 -28.42 8.19
CA PRO A 284 -6.21 -28.60 8.75
C PRO A 284 -5.08 -28.07 7.87
N TYR A 285 -5.21 -28.20 6.54
CA TYR A 285 -4.22 -27.71 5.59
C TYR A 285 -4.27 -26.19 5.50
N PHE A 286 -5.47 -25.60 5.49
CA PHE A 286 -5.64 -24.15 5.51
C PHE A 286 -5.07 -23.52 6.80
N GLN A 287 -5.37 -24.13 7.95
CA GLN A 287 -4.82 -23.72 9.24
C GLN A 287 -3.29 -23.87 9.31
N ARG A 288 -2.73 -24.81 8.56
CA ARG A 288 -1.28 -24.96 8.45
C ARG A 288 -0.65 -23.77 7.72
N LEU A 289 -1.24 -23.32 6.61
CA LEU A 289 -0.80 -22.13 5.87
C LEU A 289 -0.77 -20.90 6.78
N VAL A 290 -1.87 -20.66 7.53
CA VAL A 290 -1.97 -19.52 8.45
C VAL A 290 -0.87 -19.54 9.52
N ARG A 291 -0.51 -20.73 10.05
CA ARG A 291 0.50 -20.84 11.11
C ARG A 291 1.95 -20.83 10.61
N GLU A 292 2.21 -21.36 9.43
CA GLU A 292 3.58 -21.69 8.98
C GLU A 292 4.14 -20.70 7.94
N HIS A 293 3.31 -19.88 7.28
CA HIS A 293 3.81 -18.86 6.35
C HIS A 293 4.62 -17.78 7.07
N ASP A 294 5.41 -17.01 6.29
CA ASP A 294 6.14 -15.86 6.83
C ASP A 294 5.14 -14.76 7.25
N PRO A 295 5.03 -14.44 8.56
CA PRO A 295 4.07 -13.43 9.02
C PRO A 295 4.33 -12.02 8.46
N ALA A 296 5.49 -11.78 7.83
CA ALA A 296 5.76 -10.55 7.11
C ALA A 296 4.88 -10.34 5.87
N PHE A 297 4.26 -11.40 5.33
CA PHE A 297 3.29 -11.30 4.22
C PHE A 297 1.93 -10.76 4.68
N GLY A 298 1.55 -10.96 5.95
CA GLY A 298 0.25 -10.54 6.48
C GLY A 298 -0.68 -11.72 6.77
N TYR A 299 -2.00 -11.52 6.66
CA TYR A 299 -3.02 -12.59 6.69
C TYR A 299 -2.89 -13.63 7.83
N THR A 300 -2.50 -13.19 9.03
CA THR A 300 -2.19 -14.06 10.19
C THR A 300 -3.43 -14.66 10.89
N SER A 301 -4.59 -14.67 10.22
CA SER A 301 -5.81 -15.29 10.70
C SER A 301 -6.50 -16.01 9.55
N ALA A 302 -7.19 -17.11 9.83
CA ALA A 302 -7.87 -17.90 8.79
C ALA A 302 -8.91 -17.08 8.02
N ARG A 303 -9.67 -16.24 8.72
CA ARG A 303 -10.61 -15.32 8.08
C ARG A 303 -9.90 -14.32 7.17
N GLY A 304 -8.82 -13.70 7.64
CA GLY A 304 -8.03 -12.76 6.84
C GLY A 304 -7.48 -13.41 5.57
N LEU A 305 -6.92 -14.62 5.67
CA LEU A 305 -6.45 -15.37 4.52
C LEU A 305 -7.60 -15.79 3.57
N THR A 306 -8.78 -16.12 4.10
CA THR A 306 -9.93 -16.51 3.26
C THR A 306 -10.49 -15.34 2.48
N GLU A 307 -10.60 -14.17 3.12
CA GLU A 307 -11.01 -12.92 2.46
C GLU A 307 -10.00 -12.53 1.38
N GLU A 308 -8.70 -12.63 1.69
CA GLU A 308 -7.61 -12.43 0.72
C GLU A 308 -7.69 -13.39 -0.46
N ASP A 309 -7.75 -14.69 -0.20
CA ASP A 309 -7.77 -15.70 -1.26
C ASP A 309 -9.00 -15.56 -2.16
N CYS A 310 -10.12 -15.11 -1.61
CA CYS A 310 -11.32 -14.83 -2.40
C CYS A 310 -11.17 -13.62 -3.33
N ALA A 311 -10.51 -12.56 -2.86
CA ALA A 311 -10.21 -11.38 -3.68
C ALA A 311 -9.13 -11.71 -4.73
N GLU A 312 -8.07 -12.40 -4.31
CA GLU A 312 -6.94 -12.70 -5.17
C GLU A 312 -7.30 -13.68 -6.30
N ALA A 313 -8.20 -14.64 -6.06
CA ALA A 313 -8.72 -15.49 -7.12
C ALA A 313 -9.33 -14.69 -8.28
N ILE A 314 -10.13 -13.65 -7.96
CA ILE A 314 -10.73 -12.77 -8.97
C ILE A 314 -9.65 -11.90 -9.61
N ASP A 315 -8.77 -11.30 -8.82
CA ASP A 315 -7.67 -10.49 -9.33
C ASP A 315 -6.83 -11.25 -10.33
N VAL A 316 -6.29 -12.41 -9.97
CA VAL A 316 -5.42 -13.19 -10.86
C VAL A 316 -6.18 -13.65 -12.10
N TYR A 317 -7.46 -14.03 -11.97
CA TYR A 317 -8.29 -14.38 -13.12
C TYR A 317 -8.49 -13.22 -14.10
N VAL A 318 -8.84 -12.03 -13.60
CA VAL A 318 -9.00 -10.82 -14.42
C VAL A 318 -7.65 -10.40 -15.00
N SER A 319 -6.62 -10.31 -14.17
CA SER A 319 -5.29 -9.86 -14.54
C SER A 319 -4.61 -10.76 -15.57
N GLU A 320 -4.84 -12.09 -15.52
CA GLU A 320 -4.37 -12.99 -16.58
C GLU A 320 -5.09 -12.70 -17.91
N ARG A 321 -6.42 -12.56 -17.87
CA ARG A 321 -7.25 -12.31 -19.07
C ARG A 321 -6.91 -10.98 -19.74
N GLU A 322 -6.65 -9.95 -18.96
CA GLU A 322 -6.32 -8.61 -19.44
C GLU A 322 -4.80 -8.43 -19.72
N GLY A 323 -3.98 -9.49 -19.55
CA GLY A 323 -2.56 -9.48 -19.88
C GLY A 323 -1.68 -8.64 -18.95
N LEU A 324 -2.10 -8.50 -17.69
CA LEU A 324 -1.44 -7.71 -16.64
C LEU A 324 -0.40 -8.52 -15.86
N LEU A 325 -0.49 -9.85 -15.85
CA LEU A 325 0.46 -10.68 -15.10
C LEU A 325 1.81 -10.74 -15.81
N ARG A 326 2.84 -10.18 -15.16
CA ARG A 326 4.22 -10.18 -15.66
C ARG A 326 5.23 -10.48 -14.58
N ASN A 327 6.34 -11.10 -14.96
CA ASN A 327 7.49 -11.24 -14.08
C ASN A 327 8.35 -9.96 -14.09
N ARG A 328 9.45 -9.96 -13.32
CA ARG A 328 10.35 -8.79 -13.21
C ARG A 328 11.00 -8.39 -14.54
N GLU A 329 11.15 -9.33 -15.46
CA GLU A 329 11.69 -9.09 -16.80
C GLU A 329 10.60 -8.68 -17.82
N GLY A 330 9.34 -8.54 -17.39
CA GLY A 330 8.21 -8.15 -18.24
C GLY A 330 7.60 -9.30 -19.06
N ARG A 331 8.04 -10.55 -18.84
CA ARG A 331 7.48 -11.75 -19.48
C ARG A 331 6.07 -11.99 -18.94
N PRO A 332 5.07 -12.26 -19.81
CA PRO A 332 3.76 -12.71 -19.37
C PRO A 332 3.84 -13.93 -18.45
N LEU A 333 2.98 -13.98 -17.46
CA LEU A 333 2.80 -15.12 -16.56
C LEU A 333 1.38 -15.67 -16.69
N THR A 334 1.26 -16.98 -16.53
CA THR A 334 -0.02 -17.60 -16.20
C THR A 334 -0.38 -17.35 -14.73
N GLY A 335 -1.66 -17.49 -14.38
CA GLY A 335 -2.08 -17.39 -12.98
C GLY A 335 -1.41 -18.45 -12.09
N ALA A 336 -1.21 -19.67 -12.59
CA ALA A 336 -0.49 -20.72 -11.87
C ALA A 336 0.97 -20.37 -11.57
N GLU A 337 1.68 -19.77 -12.54
CA GLU A 337 3.05 -19.29 -12.31
C GLU A 337 3.10 -18.13 -11.31
N PHE A 338 2.10 -17.23 -11.37
CA PHE A 338 1.96 -16.14 -10.41
C PHE A 338 1.78 -16.69 -9.00
N PHE A 339 0.77 -17.52 -8.76
CA PHE A 339 0.48 -18.09 -7.45
C PHE A 339 1.65 -18.88 -6.88
N ARG A 340 2.37 -19.65 -7.71
CA ARG A 340 3.56 -20.38 -7.27
C ARG A 340 4.65 -19.47 -6.72
N ALA A 341 4.81 -18.27 -7.27
CA ALA A 341 5.87 -17.34 -6.90
C ALA A 341 5.44 -16.31 -5.85
N HIS A 342 4.14 -16.03 -5.76
CA HIS A 342 3.57 -15.05 -4.85
C HIS A 342 3.47 -15.61 -3.44
N ASP A 343 4.02 -14.89 -2.47
CA ASP A 343 3.93 -15.15 -1.03
C ASP A 343 4.24 -16.61 -0.68
N ASP A 344 5.32 -17.10 -1.30
CA ASP A 344 5.81 -18.47 -1.18
C ASP A 344 4.75 -19.56 -1.46
N GLY A 345 3.77 -19.24 -2.31
CA GLY A 345 2.74 -20.16 -2.76
C GLY A 345 1.59 -20.35 -1.78
N MET A 346 1.46 -19.52 -0.75
CA MET A 346 0.50 -19.77 0.33
C MET A 346 -0.98 -19.68 -0.08
N HIS A 347 -1.31 -18.95 -1.15
CA HIS A 347 -2.68 -18.67 -1.62
C HIS A 347 -3.33 -19.87 -2.34
N VAL A 348 -3.43 -20.98 -1.62
CA VAL A 348 -3.94 -22.26 -2.13
C VAL A 348 -5.43 -22.20 -2.44
N LEU A 349 -6.23 -21.59 -1.57
CA LEU A 349 -7.67 -21.46 -1.82
C LEU A 349 -7.88 -20.52 -3.01
N ALA A 350 -7.10 -19.44 -3.10
CA ALA A 350 -7.15 -18.52 -4.24
C ALA A 350 -6.90 -19.25 -5.56
N PHE A 351 -5.87 -20.09 -5.62
CA PHE A 351 -5.56 -20.90 -6.81
C PHE A 351 -6.69 -21.85 -7.19
N VAL A 352 -7.31 -22.54 -6.21
CA VAL A 352 -8.45 -23.41 -6.46
C VAL A 352 -9.64 -22.62 -7.02
N LEU A 353 -9.96 -21.47 -6.43
CA LEU A 353 -11.05 -20.60 -6.89
C LEU A 353 -10.78 -20.01 -8.28
N TYR A 354 -9.54 -19.60 -8.55
CA TYR A 354 -9.09 -19.13 -9.87
C TYR A 354 -9.30 -20.19 -10.95
N GLU A 355 -8.94 -21.45 -10.68
CA GLU A 355 -9.17 -22.55 -11.61
C GLU A 355 -10.67 -22.79 -11.86
N GLU A 356 -11.52 -22.64 -10.83
CA GLU A 356 -12.97 -22.74 -10.96
C GLU A 356 -13.57 -21.57 -11.75
N LEU A 357 -13.05 -20.35 -11.56
CA LEU A 357 -13.44 -19.17 -12.36
C LEU A 357 -13.10 -19.38 -13.83
N LYS A 358 -11.92 -19.95 -14.14
CA LYS A 358 -11.55 -20.31 -15.52
C LYS A 358 -12.46 -21.36 -16.12
N ARG A 359 -12.86 -22.38 -15.34
CA ARG A 359 -13.81 -23.42 -15.79
C ARG A 359 -15.20 -22.85 -16.05
N ALA A 360 -15.67 -21.92 -15.21
CA ALA A 360 -16.96 -21.25 -15.39
C ALA A 360 -16.94 -20.28 -16.60
N GLY A 361 -15.79 -19.65 -16.85
CA GLY A 361 -15.58 -18.73 -17.95
C GLY A 361 -16.26 -17.37 -17.77
N PRO A 362 -16.10 -16.45 -18.74
CA PRO A 362 -16.60 -15.08 -18.64
C PRO A 362 -18.12 -14.96 -18.76
N SER A 363 -18.81 -16.01 -19.23
CA SER A 363 -20.27 -16.05 -19.38
C SER A 363 -20.98 -16.57 -18.12
N ARG A 364 -20.27 -16.66 -16.99
CA ARG A 364 -20.85 -17.06 -15.71
C ARG A 364 -22.02 -16.14 -15.34
N ALA A 365 -23.14 -16.75 -14.95
CA ALA A 365 -24.30 -16.04 -14.45
C ALA A 365 -24.32 -15.99 -12.91
N GLY A 366 -25.02 -15.00 -12.37
CA GLY A 366 -25.24 -14.83 -10.92
C GLY A 366 -24.10 -14.10 -10.21
N THR A 367 -24.25 -13.92 -8.89
CA THR A 367 -23.25 -13.22 -8.08
C THR A 367 -22.06 -14.13 -7.74
N TYR A 368 -20.95 -13.55 -7.30
CA TYR A 368 -19.78 -14.32 -6.87
C TYR A 368 -20.08 -15.17 -5.62
N GLU A 369 -20.90 -14.66 -4.70
CA GLU A 369 -21.38 -15.38 -3.52
C GLU A 369 -22.14 -16.66 -3.91
N ALA A 370 -23.05 -16.56 -4.89
CA ALA A 370 -23.78 -17.72 -5.40
C ALA A 370 -22.85 -18.73 -6.09
N PHE A 371 -21.81 -18.24 -6.76
CA PHE A 371 -20.78 -19.11 -7.34
C PHE A 371 -20.00 -19.87 -6.26
N LEU A 372 -19.58 -19.20 -5.19
CA LEU A 372 -18.90 -19.83 -4.05
C LEU A 372 -19.79 -20.87 -3.36
N LEU A 373 -21.05 -20.53 -3.07
CA LEU A 373 -22.01 -21.50 -2.50
C LEU A 373 -22.18 -22.73 -3.39
N GLY A 374 -22.31 -22.53 -4.71
CA GLY A 374 -22.36 -23.64 -5.65
C GLY A 374 -21.12 -24.53 -5.65
N LEU A 375 -19.94 -24.01 -5.29
CA LEU A 375 -18.72 -24.83 -5.14
C LEU A 375 -18.78 -25.72 -3.89
N PHE A 376 -19.39 -25.27 -2.80
CA PHE A 376 -19.65 -26.11 -1.63
C PHE A 376 -20.66 -27.21 -1.97
N GLU A 377 -21.76 -26.87 -2.65
CA GLU A 377 -22.81 -27.83 -3.05
C GLU A 377 -22.28 -28.95 -3.96
N ARG A 378 -21.34 -28.62 -4.85
CA ARG A 378 -20.70 -29.60 -5.76
C ARG A 378 -19.57 -30.39 -5.10
N GLY A 379 -19.25 -30.14 -3.82
CA GLY A 379 -18.14 -30.79 -3.12
C GLY A 379 -16.76 -30.34 -3.60
N VAL A 380 -16.64 -29.18 -4.25
CA VAL A 380 -15.35 -28.61 -4.66
C VAL A 380 -14.63 -28.02 -3.44
N LEU A 381 -15.35 -27.29 -2.59
CA LEU A 381 -14.85 -26.72 -1.34
C LEU A 381 -15.34 -27.54 -0.14
N GLU A 382 -14.95 -28.81 -0.08
CA GLU A 382 -15.28 -29.67 1.07
C GLU A 382 -14.35 -29.37 2.26
N PRO A 383 -14.87 -29.07 3.47
CA PRO A 383 -14.03 -28.91 4.66
C PRO A 383 -13.17 -30.16 4.92
N GLY A 384 -11.86 -29.97 5.12
CA GLY A 384 -10.89 -31.07 5.24
C GLY A 384 -10.42 -31.64 3.89
N GLY A 385 -10.97 -31.16 2.77
CA GLY A 385 -10.66 -31.59 1.41
C GLY A 385 -9.77 -30.62 0.63
N LEU A 386 -9.36 -29.48 1.20
CA LEU A 386 -8.67 -28.42 0.45
C LEU A 386 -7.36 -28.90 -0.17
N GLU A 387 -6.51 -29.58 0.60
CA GLU A 387 -5.23 -30.10 0.08
C GLU A 387 -5.46 -31.05 -1.09
N ARG A 388 -6.35 -32.03 -0.92
CA ARG A 388 -6.69 -32.99 -1.96
C ARG A 388 -7.17 -32.28 -3.23
N ARG A 389 -8.00 -31.25 -3.09
CA ARG A 389 -8.49 -30.45 -4.22
C ARG A 389 -7.36 -29.69 -4.90
N PHE A 390 -6.51 -29.02 -4.13
CA PHE A 390 -5.35 -28.30 -4.65
C PHE A 390 -4.41 -29.21 -5.44
N ARG A 391 -4.03 -30.37 -4.88
CA ARG A 391 -3.12 -31.33 -5.54
C ARG A 391 -3.73 -31.96 -6.80
N ALA A 392 -5.06 -32.05 -6.87
CA ALA A 392 -5.76 -32.56 -8.04
C ALA A 392 -5.89 -31.51 -9.17
N SER A 393 -5.71 -30.22 -8.86
CA SER A 393 -5.79 -29.14 -9.85
C SER A 393 -4.61 -29.19 -10.82
N GLN A 394 -4.90 -28.89 -12.09
CA GLN A 394 -3.88 -28.73 -13.12
C GLN A 394 -3.00 -27.52 -12.78
N GLY A 395 -1.67 -27.68 -12.87
CA GLY A 395 -0.75 -26.58 -12.57
C GLY A 395 -0.54 -26.32 -11.07
N HIS A 396 -0.99 -27.22 -10.19
CA HIS A 396 -0.61 -27.16 -8.78
C HIS A 396 0.92 -27.13 -8.62
N TYR A 397 1.36 -26.60 -7.49
CA TYR A 397 2.76 -26.36 -7.23
C TYR A 397 3.13 -26.77 -5.79
N PRO A 398 4.43 -26.98 -5.51
CA PRO A 398 4.91 -27.12 -4.15
C PRO A 398 4.71 -25.82 -3.39
N VAL A 399 4.12 -25.88 -2.20
CA VAL A 399 3.89 -24.72 -1.34
C VAL A 399 5.15 -24.45 -0.53
N LYS A 400 5.96 -23.49 -0.96
CA LYS A 400 7.22 -23.12 -0.30
C LYS A 400 6.99 -22.63 1.13
N ALA A 401 5.88 -21.95 1.39
CA ALA A 401 5.47 -21.52 2.74
C ALA A 401 5.31 -22.69 3.72
N LEU A 402 5.10 -23.92 3.22
CA LEU A 402 5.00 -25.15 4.01
C LEU A 402 6.29 -25.98 3.99
N GLY A 403 7.39 -25.43 3.46
CA GLY A 403 8.67 -26.11 3.32
C GLY A 403 8.71 -27.18 2.22
N GLU A 404 7.76 -27.17 1.28
CA GLU A 404 7.69 -28.17 0.23
C GLU A 404 8.76 -27.93 -0.85
N ALA A 405 9.50 -28.99 -1.18
CA ALA A 405 10.47 -28.94 -2.27
C ALA A 405 9.77 -29.15 -3.62
N ALA A 406 10.30 -28.52 -4.67
CA ALA A 406 9.98 -28.93 -6.04
C ALA A 406 10.39 -30.38 -6.24
N ALA A 407 9.48 -31.19 -6.79
CA ALA A 407 9.82 -32.53 -7.25
C ALA A 407 11.01 -32.43 -8.22
N PRO A 408 12.05 -33.28 -8.07
CA PRO A 408 13.27 -33.20 -8.85
C PRO A 408 13.06 -33.37 -10.36
#